data_AF-A0A3P5ZB15-F1
#
_entry.id   AF-A0A3P5ZB15-F1
#
_cell.length_a   1.000
_cell.length_b   1.000
_cell.length_c   1.000
_cell.angle_alpha   90.00
_cell.angle_beta   90.00
_cell.angle_gamma   90.00
#
_symmetry.space_group_name_H-M   'P 1'
#
loop_
_entity.id
_entity.type
_entity.pdbx_description
1 polymer ?
#
loop_
_entity_poly.entity_id
_entity_poly.type
_entity_poly.pdbx_seq_one_letter_code
_entity_poly.pdbx_strand_id
1 'polypeptide(L)'
;MTTFHRQRWLSSLIMFLLSSFMLKSEGSNHIVGDSSGWELYTNYTNRTQGREFHVGDVLVLNYNRDQHNVMQVNSTAYVYCGRDNYISLFNKGNDSIVISEVGEHWFICAVDGHCENGQKLLIKILVACCYSTKVM
;
A
#
# COMPACT_ATOMS: atom_id res chain seq x y z
N MET A 1 -54.96 0.87 -16.19
CA MET A 1 -54.32 -0.14 -15.31
C MET A 1 -53.05 -0.76 -15.90
N THR A 2 -52.88 -0.83 -17.22
CA THR A 2 -51.70 -1.45 -17.88
C THR A 2 -50.42 -0.59 -17.88
N THR A 3 -50.55 0.74 -17.88
CA THR A 3 -49.43 1.70 -17.86
C THR A 3 -48.66 1.70 -16.53
N PHE A 4 -49.37 1.56 -15.41
CA PHE A 4 -48.77 1.52 -14.07
C PHE A 4 -47.95 0.25 -13.82
N HIS A 5 -48.39 -0.88 -14.38
CA HIS A 5 -47.63 -2.12 -14.37
C HIS A 5 -46.35 -1.96 -15.21
N ARG A 6 -46.46 -1.42 -16.43
CA ARG A 6 -45.31 -1.22 -17.32
C ARG A 6 -44.23 -0.29 -16.72
N GLN A 7 -44.65 0.74 -15.98
CA GLN A 7 -43.75 1.66 -15.25
C GLN A 7 -42.99 0.94 -14.11
N ARG A 8 -43.69 0.12 -13.32
CA ARG A 8 -43.10 -0.62 -12.19
C ARG A 8 -42.05 -1.65 -12.63
N TRP A 9 -42.28 -2.32 -13.77
CA TRP A 9 -41.33 -3.28 -14.34
C TRP A 9 -40.06 -2.60 -14.86
N LEU A 10 -40.19 -1.43 -15.50
CA LEU A 10 -39.04 -0.62 -15.93
C LEU A 10 -38.23 -0.11 -14.73
N SER A 11 -38.88 0.35 -13.66
CA SER A 11 -38.20 0.83 -12.45
C SER A 11 -37.43 -0.28 -11.72
N SER A 12 -37.99 -1.49 -11.62
CA SER A 12 -37.30 -2.64 -11.02
C SER A 12 -36.11 -3.10 -11.85
N LEU A 13 -36.20 -3.03 -13.20
CA LEU A 13 -35.09 -3.37 -14.09
C LEU A 13 -33.93 -2.37 -13.97
N ILE A 14 -34.24 -1.06 -13.87
CA ILE A 14 -33.25 0.00 -13.71
C ILE A 14 -32.51 -0.13 -12.37
N MET A 15 -33.21 -0.45 -11.28
CA MET A 15 -32.59 -0.70 -9.97
C MET A 15 -31.68 -1.94 -9.96
N PHE A 16 -32.03 -2.98 -10.71
CA PHE A 16 -31.21 -4.19 -10.86
C PHE A 16 -29.97 -3.96 -11.73
N LEU A 17 -30.03 -3.03 -12.70
CA LEU A 17 -28.89 -2.63 -13.52
C LEU A 17 -27.93 -1.69 -12.78
N LEU A 18 -28.43 -0.88 -11.84
CA LEU A 18 -27.60 0.00 -11.00
C LEU A 18 -26.83 -0.77 -9.92
N SER A 19 -27.34 -1.90 -9.40
CA SER A 19 -26.63 -2.71 -8.39
C SER A 19 -25.45 -3.52 -8.95
N SER A 20 -25.42 -3.77 -10.26
CA SER A 20 -24.29 -4.42 -10.95
C SER A 20 -23.06 -3.52 -11.11
N PHE A 21 -23.16 -2.22 -10.87
CA PHE A 21 -22.04 -1.27 -10.90
C PHE A 21 -21.39 -1.09 -9.52
N MET A 22 -21.14 -2.17 -8.79
CA MET A 22 -20.18 -2.13 -7.69
C MET A 22 -18.78 -2.24 -8.30
N LEU A 23 -18.11 -1.10 -8.50
CA LEU A 23 -16.69 -1.05 -8.87
C LEU A 23 -15.90 -1.84 -7.83
N LYS A 24 -15.29 -2.95 -8.25
CA LYS A 24 -14.31 -3.68 -7.43
C LYS A 24 -13.07 -2.77 -7.34
N SER A 25 -12.87 -2.12 -6.21
CA SER A 25 -11.60 -1.43 -5.92
C SER A 25 -10.59 -2.50 -5.54
N GLU A 26 -9.72 -2.88 -6.46
CA GLU A 26 -8.59 -3.77 -6.19
C GLU A 26 -7.36 -2.89 -5.92
N GLY A 27 -6.64 -3.19 -4.82
CA GLY A 27 -5.42 -2.47 -4.48
C GLY A 27 -4.31 -2.71 -5.49
N SER A 28 -3.44 -1.72 -5.68
CA SER A 28 -2.31 -1.81 -6.61
C SER A 28 -1.09 -2.45 -5.95
N ASN A 29 -0.31 -3.20 -6.74
CA ASN A 29 0.97 -3.75 -6.30
C ASN A 29 2.12 -2.77 -6.58
N HIS A 30 2.89 -2.44 -5.55
CA HIS A 30 4.06 -1.57 -5.63
C HIS A 30 5.32 -2.35 -5.31
N ILE A 31 6.17 -2.56 -6.32
CA ILE A 31 7.45 -3.23 -6.15
C ILE A 31 8.46 -2.23 -5.56
N VAL A 32 8.90 -2.48 -4.33
CA VAL A 32 9.84 -1.61 -3.63
C VAL A 32 11.24 -1.76 -4.24
N GLY A 33 11.84 -0.63 -4.63
CA GLY A 33 13.17 -0.60 -5.25
C GLY A 33 13.19 -0.99 -6.74
N ASP A 34 12.02 -1.21 -7.35
CA ASP A 34 11.87 -1.61 -8.75
C ASP A 34 12.75 -2.84 -9.08
N SER A 35 13.67 -2.74 -10.05
CA SER A 35 14.58 -3.84 -10.42
C SER A 35 15.66 -4.13 -9.39
N SER A 36 15.97 -3.18 -8.50
CA SER A 36 17.01 -3.33 -7.47
C SER A 36 16.49 -4.02 -6.21
N GLY A 37 15.16 -4.08 -6.02
CA GLY A 37 14.57 -4.71 -4.85
C GLY A 37 14.90 -4.02 -3.52
N TRP A 38 14.86 -4.81 -2.45
CA TRP A 38 15.13 -4.38 -1.08
C TRP A 38 16.59 -4.67 -0.68
N GLU A 39 17.47 -3.69 -0.90
CA GLU A 39 18.93 -3.79 -0.77
C GLU A 39 19.54 -2.56 -0.09
N LEU A 40 20.82 -2.66 0.27
CA LEU A 40 21.61 -1.59 0.87
C LEU A 40 21.89 -0.44 -0.11
N TYR A 41 22.24 0.73 0.44
CA TYR A 41 22.68 1.91 -0.31
C TYR A 41 21.68 2.44 -1.36
N THR A 42 20.42 2.00 -1.27
CA THR A 42 19.34 2.46 -2.13
C THR A 42 18.61 3.62 -1.47
N ASN A 43 18.49 4.74 -2.17
CA ASN A 43 17.69 5.87 -1.70
C ASN A 43 16.20 5.61 -1.99
N TYR A 44 15.52 4.97 -1.03
CA TYR A 44 14.09 4.67 -1.12
C TYR A 44 13.20 5.91 -1.11
N THR A 45 13.66 7.04 -0.56
CA THR A 45 12.93 8.33 -0.61
C THR A 45 12.72 8.80 -2.04
N ASN A 46 13.75 8.72 -2.89
CA ASN A 46 13.60 9.03 -4.32
C ASN A 46 12.72 8.01 -5.02
N ARG A 47 12.72 6.76 -4.56
CA ARG A 47 11.90 5.70 -5.14
C ARG A 47 10.42 5.87 -4.78
N THR A 48 10.03 6.42 -3.65
CA THR A 48 8.61 6.70 -3.36
C THR A 48 8.13 8.04 -3.88
N GLN A 49 9.03 8.91 -4.32
CA GLN A 49 8.68 10.23 -4.84
C GLN A 49 7.75 10.14 -6.06
N GLY A 50 6.59 10.80 -5.97
CA GLY A 50 5.59 10.84 -7.04
C GLY A 50 4.71 9.58 -7.15
N ARG A 51 4.90 8.57 -6.29
CA ARG A 51 3.97 7.44 -6.16
C ARG A 51 2.89 7.77 -5.13
N GLU A 52 1.64 7.50 -5.49
CA GLU A 52 0.51 7.57 -4.58
C GLU A 52 0.17 6.16 -4.08
N PHE A 53 0.10 6.02 -2.75
CA PHE A 53 -0.28 4.78 -2.09
C PHE A 53 -1.66 4.93 -1.48
N HIS A 54 -2.48 3.89 -1.62
CA HIS A 54 -3.86 3.84 -1.15
C HIS A 54 -4.09 2.68 -0.20
N VAL A 55 -5.13 2.78 0.62
CA VAL A 55 -5.58 1.65 1.44
C VAL A 55 -5.97 0.49 0.52
N GLY A 56 -5.46 -0.70 0.85
CA GLY A 56 -5.61 -1.92 0.06
C GLY A 56 -4.44 -2.20 -0.88
N ASP A 57 -3.57 -1.22 -1.14
CA ASP A 57 -2.36 -1.44 -1.93
C ASP A 57 -1.41 -2.44 -1.25
N VAL A 58 -0.59 -3.10 -2.06
CA VAL A 58 0.36 -4.12 -1.62
C VAL A 58 1.78 -3.66 -1.90
N LEU A 59 2.62 -3.58 -0.87
CA LEU A 59 4.07 -3.45 -1.04
C LEU A 59 4.70 -4.82 -1.28
N VAL A 60 5.41 -4.97 -2.39
CA VAL A 60 6.16 -6.18 -2.71
C VAL A 60 7.64 -5.92 -2.48
N LEU A 61 8.24 -6.60 -1.51
CA LEU A 61 9.65 -6.49 -1.16
C LEU A 61 10.38 -7.78 -1.49
N ASN A 62 11.25 -7.73 -2.50
CA ASN A 62 12.09 -8.84 -2.92
C ASN A 62 13.54 -8.62 -2.45
N TYR A 63 14.11 -9.63 -1.79
CA TYR A 63 15.46 -9.57 -1.23
C TYR A 63 15.99 -10.98 -0.91
N ASN A 64 17.32 -11.10 -0.75
CA ASN A 64 17.90 -12.31 -0.20
C ASN A 64 17.55 -12.42 1.30
N ARG A 65 16.69 -13.37 1.65
CA ARG A 65 16.22 -13.62 3.03
C ARG A 65 17.31 -13.96 4.04
N ASP A 66 18.48 -14.40 3.57
CA ASP A 66 19.62 -14.70 4.45
C ASP A 66 20.45 -13.45 4.76
N GLN A 67 20.22 -12.36 4.03
CA GLN A 67 20.96 -11.10 4.14
C GLN A 67 20.10 -9.94 4.62
N HIS A 68 18.79 -9.97 4.37
CA HIS A 68 17.89 -8.87 4.70
C HIS A 68 16.59 -9.41 5.32
N ASN A 69 15.86 -8.49 5.93
CA ASN A 69 14.49 -8.67 6.39
C ASN A 69 13.76 -7.32 6.23
N VAL A 70 12.45 -7.34 6.49
CA VAL A 70 11.62 -6.13 6.53
C VAL A 70 10.95 -6.06 7.89
N MET A 71 11.23 -4.99 8.63
CA MET A 71 10.66 -4.75 9.94
C MET A 71 9.83 -3.48 9.90
N GLN A 72 8.54 -3.58 10.19
CA GLN A 72 7.66 -2.43 10.35
C GLN A 72 7.82 -1.86 11.75
N VAL A 73 8.02 -0.55 11.84
CA VAL A 73 8.34 0.14 13.11
C VAL A 73 7.54 1.44 13.24
N ASN A 74 7.62 2.09 14.40
CA ASN A 74 7.12 3.45 14.58
C ASN A 74 8.15 4.50 14.11
N SER A 75 7.74 5.77 14.07
CA SER A 75 8.59 6.88 13.60
C SER A 75 9.90 7.03 14.39
N THR A 76 9.87 6.86 15.71
CA THR A 76 11.07 6.96 16.56
C THR A 76 12.06 5.85 16.23
N ALA A 77 11.62 4.61 16.18
CA ALA A 77 12.45 3.47 15.81
C ALA A 77 12.95 3.56 14.37
N TYR A 78 12.16 4.14 13.45
CA TYR A 78 12.62 4.43 12.09
C TYR A 78 13.77 5.44 12.06
N VAL A 79 13.68 6.53 12.82
CA VAL A 79 14.72 7.57 12.87
C VAL A 79 16.02 7.01 13.46
N TYR A 80 15.94 6.27 14.55
CA TYR A 80 17.09 5.77 15.29
C TYR A 80 17.50 4.33 14.93
N CYS A 81 16.88 3.71 13.92
CA CYS A 81 17.10 2.31 13.56
C CYS A 81 16.93 1.34 14.74
N GLY A 82 15.92 1.60 15.58
CA GLY A 82 15.59 0.77 16.75
C GLY A 82 14.93 -0.55 16.34
N ARG A 83 15.31 -1.65 17.02
CA ARG A 83 14.91 -3.03 16.66
C ARG A 83 14.00 -3.70 17.71
N ASP A 84 13.90 -3.14 18.92
CA ASP A 84 13.32 -3.85 20.07
C ASP A 84 11.79 -3.82 20.17
N ASN A 85 11.14 -2.80 19.60
CA ASN A 85 9.68 -2.58 19.70
C ASN A 85 9.04 -2.45 18.31
N TYR A 86 9.21 -3.46 17.47
CA TYR A 86 8.66 -3.49 16.13
C TYR A 86 7.18 -3.88 16.12
N ILE A 87 6.47 -3.44 15.08
CA ILE A 87 5.05 -3.73 14.84
C ILE A 87 4.92 -5.10 14.17
N SER A 88 5.69 -5.33 13.11
CA SER A 88 5.71 -6.59 12.36
C SER A 88 7.12 -6.89 11.83
N LEU A 89 7.43 -8.17 11.67
CA LEU A 89 8.67 -8.64 11.06
C LEU A 89 8.33 -9.61 9.91
N PHE A 90 8.95 -9.39 8.76
CA PHE A 90 8.81 -10.18 7.55
C PHE A 90 10.19 -10.64 7.09
N ASN A 91 10.31 -11.91 6.71
CA ASN A 91 11.59 -12.58 6.48
C ASN A 91 11.53 -13.66 5.38
N LYS A 92 10.57 -13.57 4.44
CA LYS A 92 10.41 -14.58 3.39
C LYS A 92 11.32 -14.33 2.20
N GLY A 93 11.77 -13.09 1.99
CA GLY A 93 12.57 -12.68 0.83
C GLY A 93 11.74 -12.26 -0.39
N ASN A 94 10.41 -12.37 -0.30
CA ASN A 94 9.44 -11.95 -1.33
C ASN A 94 8.13 -11.49 -0.67
N ASP A 95 8.26 -10.73 0.42
CA ASP A 95 7.13 -10.37 1.25
C ASP A 95 6.16 -9.44 0.53
N SER A 96 4.87 -9.74 0.66
CA SER A 96 3.76 -8.92 0.15
C SER A 96 2.98 -8.36 1.34
N ILE A 97 3.09 -7.06 1.56
CA ILE A 97 2.53 -6.36 2.72
C ILE A 97 1.34 -5.53 2.26
N VAL A 98 0.13 -5.90 2.67
CA VAL A 98 -1.08 -5.13 2.40
C VAL A 98 -1.13 -3.93 3.34
N ILE A 99 -1.33 -2.73 2.82
CA ILE A 99 -1.47 -1.53 3.62
C ILE A 99 -2.95 -1.28 3.91
N SER A 100 -3.37 -1.55 5.14
CA SER A 100 -4.78 -1.55 5.54
C SER A 100 -5.27 -0.22 6.12
N GLU A 101 -4.35 0.72 6.41
CA GLU A 101 -4.67 1.93 7.16
C GLU A 101 -4.12 3.17 6.47
N VAL A 102 -4.75 4.31 6.76
CA VAL A 102 -4.27 5.64 6.33
C VAL A 102 -3.16 6.12 7.25
N GLY A 103 -2.29 6.98 6.75
CA GLY A 103 -1.19 7.57 7.52
C GLY A 103 0.19 7.13 7.05
N GLU A 104 1.16 7.25 7.94
CA GLU A 104 2.56 6.94 7.65
C GLU A 104 2.90 5.53 8.10
N HIS A 105 3.58 4.78 7.24
CA HIS A 105 4.10 3.45 7.57
C HIS A 105 5.61 3.44 7.35
N TRP A 106 6.34 2.99 8.37
CA TRP A 106 7.79 2.98 8.39
C TRP A 106 8.32 1.55 8.40
N PHE A 107 9.25 1.27 7.49
CA PHE A 107 9.90 -0.01 7.34
C PHE A 107 11.41 0.14 7.37
N ILE A 108 12.11 -0.78 8.03
CA ILE A 108 13.57 -0.84 8.10
C ILE A 108 14.05 -2.26 7.83
N CYS A 109 15.31 -2.42 7.43
CA CYS A 109 16.01 -3.68 7.59
C CYS A 109 16.64 -3.71 8.99
N ALA A 110 16.34 -4.75 9.76
CA ALA A 110 16.78 -4.91 11.13
C ALA A 110 18.14 -5.61 11.27
N VAL A 111 18.77 -6.02 10.17
CA VAL A 111 20.14 -6.52 10.19
C VAL A 111 21.09 -5.38 10.60
N ASP A 112 22.11 -5.71 11.40
CA ASP A 112 23.00 -4.72 11.98
C ASP A 112 23.67 -3.85 10.92
N GLY A 113 23.58 -2.53 11.10
CA GLY A 113 24.10 -1.53 10.18
C GLY A 113 23.28 -1.29 8.91
N HIS A 114 22.27 -2.11 8.59
CA HIS A 114 21.56 -1.99 7.31
C HIS A 114 20.65 -0.76 7.22
N CYS A 115 19.86 -0.53 8.27
CA CYS A 115 18.99 0.65 8.37
C CYS A 115 19.80 1.96 8.35
N GLU A 116 20.91 1.98 9.07
CA GLU A 116 21.82 3.12 9.19
C GLU A 116 22.50 3.44 7.84
N ASN A 117 22.72 2.41 7.01
CA ASN A 117 23.20 2.52 5.63
C ASN A 117 22.08 2.74 4.58
N GLY A 118 20.88 3.14 5.04
CA GLY A 118 19.82 3.63 4.16
C GLY A 118 18.77 2.59 3.73
N GLN A 119 18.84 1.34 4.21
CA GLN A 119 17.82 0.33 3.92
C GLN A 119 16.58 0.52 4.81
N LYS A 120 15.85 1.61 4.53
CA LYS A 120 14.66 2.08 5.24
C LYS A 120 13.71 2.81 4.29
N LEU A 121 12.41 2.63 4.49
CA LEU A 121 11.33 3.12 3.65
C LEU A 121 10.22 3.78 4.49
N LEU A 122 9.81 4.98 4.09
CA LEU A 122 8.60 5.64 4.55
C LEU A 122 7.61 5.71 3.38
N ILE A 123 6.40 5.21 3.59
CA ILE A 123 5.27 5.45 2.70
C ILE A 123 4.18 6.25 3.43
N LYS A 124 3.45 7.07 2.67
CA LYS A 124 2.32 7.84 3.17
C LYS A 124 1.07 7.46 2.39
N ILE A 125 0.10 6.90 3.10
CA ILE A 125 -1.22 6.57 2.58
C ILE A 125 -2.12 7.77 2.85
N LEU A 126 -2.59 8.40 1.79
CA LEU A 126 -3.54 9.50 1.91
C LEU A 126 -4.95 8.94 2.11
N VAL A 127 -5.75 9.67 2.88
CA VAL A 127 -7.19 9.42 2.87
C VAL A 127 -7.65 9.72 1.44
N ALA A 128 -8.20 8.72 0.75
CA ALA A 128 -8.85 8.96 -0.53
C ALA A 128 -9.99 9.95 -0.27
N CYS A 129 -9.78 11.21 -0.64
CA CYS A 129 -10.85 12.17 -0.63
C CYS A 129 -11.87 11.69 -1.66
N CYS A 130 -13.05 11.29 -1.20
CA CYS A 130 -14.17 11.08 -2.09
C CYS A 130 -14.43 12.41 -2.80
N TYR A 131 -14.20 12.41 -4.12
CA TYR A 131 -14.30 13.53 -5.06
C TYR A 131 -13.05 14.41 -5.23
N SER A 132 -12.20 14.01 -6.18
CA SER A 132 -11.60 14.98 -7.09
C SER A 132 -11.91 14.54 -8.52
N THR A 133 -13.09 14.94 -9.03
CA THR A 133 -13.16 15.13 -10.48
C THR A 133 -12.17 16.24 -10.80
N LYS A 134 -11.03 15.88 -11.40
CA LYS A 134 -10.30 16.79 -12.26
C LYS A 134 -11.29 17.24 -13.34
N VAL A 135 -11.90 18.41 -13.13
CA VAL A 135 -12.53 19.12 -14.23
C VAL A 135 -11.39 19.75 -15.00
N MET A 136 -11.11 19.13 -16.15
CA MET A 136 -10.39 19.59 -17.34
C MET A 136 -9.31 20.65 -17.15
#